data_AF-A0A496PZK6-F1
#
_entry.id   AF-A0A496PZK6-F1
#
_cell.length_a   1.000
_cell.length_b   1.000
_cell.length_c   1.000
_cell.angle_alpha   90.00
_cell.angle_beta   90.00
_cell.angle_gamma   90.00
#
_symmetry.space_group_name_H-M   'P 1'
#
loop_
_entity.id
_entity.type
_entity.pdbx_description
1 polymer ?
#
loop_
_entity_poly.entity_id
_entity_poly.type
_entity_poly.pdbx_seq_one_letter_code
_entity_poly.pdbx_strand_id
1 'polypeptide(L)'
;HITGCVVRKGIHHLIASGPASFPHDIVHFSVFEDRIDVEVIQLPSNLWVPETNIHGAFRHGRDFTDSQHQTPLAYICGNPDERRFTIPLPGNR
;
A
#
# COMPACT_ATOMS: atom_id res chain seq x y z
N HIS A 1 3.25 6.38 -4.49
CA HIS A 1 2.70 5.10 -4.00
C HIS A 1 1.32 4.82 -4.58
N ILE A 2 1.05 3.58 -4.99
CA ILE A 2 -0.25 3.16 -5.54
C ILE A 2 -1.12 2.55 -4.44
N THR A 3 -0.49 1.79 -3.55
CA THR A 3 -1.06 1.40 -2.26
C THR A 3 -0.74 2.45 -1.23
N GLY A 4 -1.71 2.80 -0.39
CA GLY A 4 -1.49 3.81 0.65
C GLY A 4 -2.59 3.85 1.69
N CYS A 5 -2.24 4.43 2.84
CA CYS A 5 -3.15 4.74 3.92
C CYS A 5 -3.06 6.23 4.24
N VAL A 6 -4.20 6.90 4.39
CA VAL A 6 -4.24 8.26 4.95
C VAL A 6 -5.27 8.32 6.07
N VAL A 7 -4.90 8.96 7.18
CA VAL A 7 -5.83 9.22 8.29
C VAL A 7 -6.41 10.61 8.13
N ARG A 8 -7.74 10.71 8.02
CA ARG A 8 -8.46 11.99 7.96
C ARG A 8 -9.61 11.96 8.95
N LYS A 9 -9.62 12.93 9.87
CA LYS A 9 -10.65 13.04 10.94
C LYS A 9 -10.82 11.72 11.73
N GLY A 10 -9.71 11.02 12.01
CA GLY A 10 -9.70 9.74 12.72
C GLY A 10 -10.09 8.52 11.88
N ILE A 11 -10.40 8.69 10.59
CA ILE A 11 -10.77 7.60 9.68
C ILE A 11 -9.54 7.19 8.87
N HIS A 12 -9.21 5.90 8.88
CA HIS A 12 -8.17 5.31 8.04
C HIS A 12 -8.76 5.04 6.64
N HIS A 13 -8.28 5.76 5.63
CA HIS A 13 -8.62 5.54 4.23
C HIS A 13 -7.52 4.72 3.58
N LEU A 14 -7.84 3.47 3.23
CA LEU A 14 -6.91 2.50 2.65
C LEU A 14 -7.26 2.24 1.19
N ILE A 15 -6.25 2.26 0.34
CA ILE A 15 -6.37 1.82 -1.05
C ILE A 15 -5.22 0.88 -1.36
N ALA A 16 -5.53 -0.25 -1.97
CA ALA A 16 -4.55 -1.19 -2.50
C ALA A 16 -4.39 -0.96 -4.00
N SER A 17 -3.19 -1.17 -4.53
CA SER A 17 -2.99 -1.33 -5.98
C SER A 17 -3.86 -2.45 -6.56
N GLY A 18 -4.12 -3.48 -5.76
CA GLY A 18 -4.81 -4.70 -6.19
C GLY A 18 -3.90 -5.58 -7.05
N PRO A 19 -4.31 -6.82 -7.32
CA PRO A 19 -3.47 -7.78 -8.04
C PRO A 19 -3.33 -7.47 -9.54
N ALA A 20 -4.17 -6.59 -10.10
CA ALA A 20 -4.21 -6.31 -11.54
C ALA A 20 -3.20 -5.25 -12.00
N SER A 21 -2.54 -4.54 -11.07
CA SER A 21 -1.52 -3.54 -11.40
C SER A 21 -0.36 -3.63 -10.42
N PHE A 22 0.86 -3.62 -10.95
CA PHE A 22 2.09 -3.54 -10.17
C PHE A 22 2.05 -2.33 -9.22
N PRO A 23 2.29 -2.49 -7.90
CA PRO A 23 3.07 -3.55 -7.23
C PRO A 23 2.33 -4.85 -6.85
N HIS A 24 1.06 -5.04 -7.25
CA HIS A 24 0.26 -6.21 -6.91
C HIS A 24 0.00 -6.37 -5.40
N ASP A 25 -0.40 -5.30 -4.73
CA ASP A 25 -0.70 -5.36 -3.31
C ASP A 25 -2.13 -5.81 -3.02
N ILE A 26 -2.27 -6.63 -1.99
CA ILE A 26 -3.54 -6.95 -1.35
C ILE A 26 -3.53 -6.44 0.09
N VAL A 27 -4.70 -6.11 0.63
CA VAL A 27 -4.84 -5.71 2.03
C VAL A 27 -5.59 -6.81 2.78
N HIS A 28 -4.96 -7.33 3.83
CA HIS A 28 -5.55 -8.29 4.73
C HIS A 28 -5.96 -7.59 6.04
N PHE A 29 -7.18 -7.88 6.49
CA PHE A 29 -7.73 -7.35 7.73
C PHE A 29 -8.00 -8.51 8.69
N SER A 30 -7.33 -8.49 9.84
CA SER A 30 -7.66 -9.35 10.97
C SER A 30 -8.46 -8.53 11.98
N VAL A 31 -9.73 -8.87 12.16
CA VAL A 31 -10.66 -8.11 13.00
C VAL A 31 -10.82 -8.82 14.35
N PHE A 32 -10.56 -8.08 15.42
CA PHE A 32 -10.73 -8.48 16.81
C PHE A 32 -11.77 -7.60 17.49
N GLU A 33 -12.11 -7.91 18.73
CA GLU A 33 -13.07 -7.13 19.52
C GLU A 33 -12.57 -5.70 19.80
N ASP A 34 -11.27 -5.55 20.07
CA ASP A 34 -10.65 -4.30 20.51
C ASP A 34 -9.79 -3.61 19.45
N ARG A 35 -9.58 -4.25 18.30
CA ARG A 35 -8.71 -3.73 17.24
C ARG A 35 -8.95 -4.36 15.87
N ILE A 36 -8.41 -3.72 14.85
CA ILE A 36 -8.23 -4.27 13.51
C ILE A 36 -6.73 -4.24 13.22
N ASP A 37 -6.14 -5.41 12.98
CA ASP A 37 -4.78 -5.51 12.47
C ASP A 37 -4.82 -5.52 10.94
N VAL A 38 -4.05 -4.62 10.33
CA VAL A 38 -4.00 -4.42 8.88
C VAL A 38 -2.62 -4.79 8.37
N GLU A 39 -2.59 -5.60 7.32
CA GLU A 39 -1.37 -5.97 6.62
C GLU A 39 -1.51 -5.74 5.11
N VAL A 40 -0.57 -5.00 4.53
CA VAL A 40 -0.41 -4.83 3.09
C VAL A 40 0.59 -5.86 2.58
N ILE A 41 0.07 -6.90 1.93
CA ILE A 41 0.86 -7.99 1.39
C ILE A 41 1.14 -7.69 -0.08
N GLN A 42 2.41 -7.55 -0.41
CA GLN A 42 2.85 -7.55 -1.79
C GLN A 42 2.91 -9.01 -2.28
N LEU A 43 2.40 -9.28 -3.49
CA LEU A 43 2.58 -10.63 -4.06
C LEU A 43 4.07 -11.00 -4.15
N PRO A 44 4.42 -12.29 -4.10
CA PRO A 44 5.78 -12.76 -4.36
C PRO A 44 6.35 -12.23 -5.68
N SER A 45 7.65 -11.93 -5.72
CA SER A 45 8.30 -11.29 -6.88
C SER A 45 8.24 -12.09 -8.16
N ASN A 46 8.10 -13.41 -8.08
CA ASN A 46 7.91 -14.29 -9.23
C ASN A 46 6.50 -14.21 -9.85
N LEU A 47 5.56 -13.50 -9.20
CA LEU A 47 4.23 -13.20 -9.73
C LEU A 47 4.10 -11.74 -10.19
N TRP A 48 5.18 -10.95 -10.12
CA TRP A 48 5.15 -9.56 -10.55
C TRP A 48 5.11 -9.47 -12.07
N VAL A 49 4.31 -8.53 -12.55
CA VAL A 49 4.26 -8.13 -13.96
C VAL A 49 4.48 -6.62 -14.02
N PRO A 50 5.73 -6.13 -13.91
CA PRO A 50 6.04 -4.70 -13.84
C PRO A 50 5.46 -3.87 -15.00
N GLU A 51 5.23 -4.48 -16.15
CA GLU A 51 4.64 -3.87 -17.35
C GLU A 51 3.18 -3.46 -17.14
N THR A 52 2.51 -4.00 -16.12
CA THR A 52 1.16 -3.58 -15.70
C THR A 52 1.16 -2.29 -14.87
N ASN A 53 2.34 -1.73 -14.59
CA ASN A 53 2.47 -0.43 -13.96
C ASN A 53 2.00 0.68 -14.91
N ILE A 54 0.87 1.30 -14.58
CA ILE A 54 0.33 2.45 -15.32
C ILE A 54 0.74 3.79 -14.70
N HIS A 55 1.73 3.81 -13.82
CA HIS A 55 2.23 5.00 -13.12
C HIS A 55 3.67 5.33 -13.53
N GLY A 56 4.12 6.55 -13.21
CA GLY A 56 5.46 7.01 -13.59
C GLY A 56 5.59 7.22 -15.11
N ALA A 57 6.72 6.77 -15.69
CA ALA A 57 7.08 7.08 -17.07
C ALA A 57 6.02 6.61 -18.08
N PHE A 58 5.37 5.47 -17.84
CA PHE A 58 4.35 4.93 -18.73
C PHE A 58 3.16 5.87 -18.97
N ARG A 59 2.71 6.60 -17.93
CA ARG A 59 1.56 7.50 -18.02
C ARG A 59 1.94 8.97 -18.13
N HIS A 60 3.07 9.37 -17.53
CA HIS A 60 3.44 10.77 -17.35
C HIS A 60 4.78 11.13 -18.03
N GLY A 61 5.43 10.20 -18.73
CA GLY A 61 6.69 10.42 -19.43
C GLY A 61 7.92 10.59 -18.53
N ARG A 62 7.75 10.49 -17.21
CA ARG A 62 8.83 10.45 -16.22
C ARG A 62 8.48 9.55 -15.04
N ASP A 63 9.49 8.90 -14.49
CA ASP A 63 9.33 8.20 -13.22
C ASP A 63 9.31 9.16 -12.04
N PHE A 64 8.69 8.70 -10.95
CA PHE A 64 8.57 9.46 -9.71
C PHE A 64 9.52 8.90 -8.65
N THR A 65 10.10 9.80 -7.87
CA THR A 65 10.94 9.55 -6.70
C THR A 65 10.69 10.65 -5.66
N ASP A 66 11.13 10.43 -4.43
CA ASP A 66 11.15 11.46 -3.39
C ASP A 66 12.33 11.23 -2.43
N SER A 67 12.43 12.02 -1.36
CA SER A 67 13.54 11.92 -0.39
C SER A 67 13.60 10.57 0.35
N GLN A 68 12.48 9.86 0.47
CA GLN A 68 12.40 8.54 1.10
C GLN A 68 12.57 7.40 0.08
N HIS A 69 12.32 7.67 -1.21
CA HIS A 69 12.33 6.68 -2.27
C HIS A 69 13.28 7.09 -3.41
N GLN A 70 14.55 6.71 -3.30
CA GLN A 70 15.60 7.09 -4.25
C GLN A 70 15.47 6.43 -5.63
N THR A 71 14.62 5.39 -5.77
CA THR A 71 14.38 4.71 -7.05
C THR A 71 12.89 4.70 -7.39
N PRO A 72 12.53 4.67 -8.69
CA PRO A 72 11.14 4.54 -9.12
C PRO A 72 10.43 3.31 -8.52
N LEU A 73 11.16 2.18 -8.45
CA LEU A 73 10.66 0.96 -7.87
C LEU A 73 10.36 1.12 -6.38
N ALA A 74 11.26 1.73 -5.62
CA ALA A 74 11.01 2.02 -4.20
C ALA A 74 9.79 2.92 -4.03
N TYR A 75 9.62 3.94 -4.88
CA TYR A 75 8.48 4.85 -4.81
C TYR A 75 7.14 4.16 -5.12
N ILE A 76 7.15 3.18 -6.02
CA ILE A 76 5.96 2.39 -6.35
C ILE A 76 5.62 1.41 -5.22
N CYS A 77 6.62 0.71 -4.68
CA CYS A 77 6.45 -0.26 -3.61
C CYS A 77 6.12 0.38 -2.26
N GLY A 78 6.60 1.60 -1.99
CA GLY A 78 6.43 2.29 -0.72
C GLY A 78 7.28 1.76 0.42
N ASN A 79 7.10 2.35 1.61
CA ASN A 79 7.89 2.04 2.79
C ASN A 79 7.47 0.67 3.40
N PRO A 80 8.42 -0.26 3.63
CA PRO A 80 8.11 -1.54 4.26
C PRO A 80 7.47 -1.42 5.65
N ASP A 81 7.89 -0.44 6.44
CA ASP A 81 7.43 -0.25 7.82
C ASP A 81 5.98 0.26 7.89
N GLU A 82 5.44 0.79 6.79
CA GLU A 82 4.04 1.26 6.70
C GLU A 82 3.07 0.14 6.30
N ARG A 83 3.58 -1.07 5.99
CA ARG A 83 2.77 -2.19 5.51
C ARG A 83 2.00 -2.92 6.60
N ARG A 84 2.27 -2.64 7.87
CA ARG A 84 1.58 -3.26 9.01
C ARG A 84 1.24 -2.23 10.06
N PHE A 85 -0.01 -2.19 10.47
CA PHE A 85 -0.46 -1.30 11.54
C PHE A 85 -1.73 -1.82 12.19
N THR A 86 -2.04 -1.28 13.37
CA THR A 86 -3.21 -1.65 14.16
C THR A 86 -4.11 -0.43 14.34
N ILE A 87 -5.41 -0.62 14.09
CA ILE A 87 -6.45 0.37 14.37
C ILE A 87 -7.17 -0.05 15.66
N PRO A 88 -7.06 0.69 16.77
CA PRO A 88 -7.83 0.38 17.97
C PRO A 88 -9.33 0.65 17.72
N LEU A 89 -10.18 -0.25 18.20
CA LEU A 89 -11.63 -0.06 18.22
C LEU A 89 -12.05 0.40 19.62
N PRO A 90 -12.94 1.41 19.73
CA PRO A 90 -13.54 1.72 21.01
C PRO A 90 -14.39 0.51 21.44
N GLY A 91 -13.96 -0.22 22.47
CA GLY A 91 -14.73 -1.34 23.02
C GLY A 91 -16.12 -0.88 23.45
N ASN A 92 -17.11 -1.77 23.34
CA ASN A 92 -18.42 -1.56 23.94
C ASN A 92 -18.21 -1.42 25.46
N ARG A 93 -18.29 -0.19 25.98
CA ARG A 93 -18.41 0.08 27.41
C ARG A 93 -19.81 -0.26 27.90
#